data_AF-A0A9E4KB60-F1
#
_entry.id   AF-A0A9E4KB60-F1
#
_cell.length_a   1.000
_cell.length_b   1.000
_cell.length_c   1.000
_cell.angle_alpha   90.00
_cell.angle_beta   90.00
_cell.angle_gamma   90.00
#
_symmetry.space_group_name_H-M   'P 1'
#
loop_
_entity.id
_entity.type
_entity.pdbx_description
1 polymer ?
#
loop_
_entity_poly.entity_id
_entity_poly.type
_entity_poly.pdbx_seq_one_letter_code
_entity_poly.pdbx_strand_id
1 'polypeptide(L)'
;MIDFDKVHIGVLGLGYVGLPLAVEFGKKFPTIGLDINEARVEELKQGKDSSLEVDPAELQQVPPLSYSSQLEDLKPCNVFIVTVPTPINEHKQPDLS
;
A
#
# COMPACT_ATOMS: atom_id res chain seq x y z
N MET A 1 -22.96 -6.86 9.63
CA MET A 1 -22.64 -5.43 9.40
C MET A 1 -21.14 -5.27 9.63
N ILE A 2 -20.41 -4.59 8.75
CA ILE A 2 -18.98 -4.34 8.96
C ILE A 2 -18.84 -3.31 10.09
N ASP A 3 -18.03 -3.62 11.09
CA ASP A 3 -17.68 -2.71 12.18
C ASP A 3 -16.45 -1.90 11.77
N PHE A 4 -16.67 -0.66 11.32
CA PHE A 4 -15.60 0.19 10.78
C PHE A 4 -14.59 0.62 11.83
N ASP A 5 -14.93 0.59 13.12
CA ASP A 5 -14.01 0.92 14.22
C ASP A 5 -12.93 -0.15 14.40
N LYS A 6 -13.13 -1.35 13.84
CA LYS A 6 -12.16 -2.45 13.86
C LYS A 6 -11.42 -2.64 12.55
N VAL A 7 -11.62 -1.77 11.55
CA VAL A 7 -11.02 -1.94 10.22
C VAL A 7 -9.57 -1.49 10.23
N HIS A 8 -8.67 -2.40 9.86
CA HIS A 8 -7.26 -2.15 9.60
C HIS A 8 -6.93 -2.62 8.19
N ILE A 9 -6.41 -1.72 7.37
CA ILE A 9 -6.23 -1.94 5.93
C ILE A 9 -4.79 -2.30 5.63
N GLY A 10 -4.57 -3.37 4.89
CA GLY A 10 -3.29 -3.69 4.24
C GLY A 10 -3.40 -3.41 2.75
N VAL A 11 -2.55 -2.54 2.21
CA VAL A 11 -2.44 -2.30 0.76
C VAL A 11 -1.18 -2.98 0.24
N LEU A 12 -1.32 -3.97 -0.65
CA LEU A 12 -0.22 -4.78 -1.17
C LEU A 12 0.20 -4.28 -2.56
N GLY A 13 1.45 -3.84 -2.65
CA GLY A 13 2.05 -3.16 -3.80
C GLY A 13 1.91 -1.64 -3.67
N LEU A 14 3.05 -0.94 -3.64
CA LEU A 14 3.13 0.52 -3.46
C LEU A 14 3.62 1.24 -4.74
N GLY A 15 3.11 0.75 -5.87
CA GLY A 15 3.22 1.42 -7.16
C GLY A 15 2.13 2.49 -7.36
N TYR A 16 1.92 2.88 -8.62
CA TYR A 16 1.03 3.99 -9.00
C TYR A 16 -0.42 3.86 -8.54
N VAL A 17 -0.96 2.65 -8.41
CA VAL A 17 -2.32 2.44 -7.87
C VAL A 17 -2.31 2.38 -6.35
N GLY A 18 -1.42 1.56 -5.80
CA GLY A 18 -1.47 1.22 -4.38
C GLY A 18 -1.01 2.35 -3.46
N LEU A 19 -0.01 3.14 -3.86
CA LEU A 19 0.49 4.23 -3.02
C LEU A 19 -0.56 5.33 -2.79
N PRO A 20 -1.19 5.94 -3.82
CA PRO A 20 -2.26 6.92 -3.60
C PRO A 20 -3.42 6.35 -2.78
N LEU A 21 -3.74 5.06 -2.99
CA LEU A 21 -4.80 4.39 -2.26
C LEU A 21 -4.47 4.22 -0.77
N ALA A 22 -3.23 3.81 -0.45
CA ALA A 22 -2.74 3.68 0.91
C ALA A 22 -2.76 5.04 1.64
N VAL A 23 -2.39 6.11 0.95
CA VAL A 23 -2.41 7.49 1.46
C VAL A 23 -3.84 7.93 1.77
N GLU A 24 -4.79 7.74 0.85
CA GLU A 24 -6.19 8.12 1.04
C GLU A 24 -6.88 7.30 2.14
N PHE A 25 -6.60 6.00 2.25
CA PHE A 25 -7.13 5.19 3.35
C PHE A 25 -6.46 5.51 4.67
N GLY A 26 -5.15 5.78 4.68
CA GLY A 26 -4.43 6.20 5.86
C GLY A 26 -4.98 7.49 6.47
N LYS A 27 -5.58 8.39 5.68
CA LYS A 27 -6.27 9.58 6.19
C LYS A 27 -7.49 9.23 7.08
N LYS A 28 -7.99 7.99 7.04
CA LYS A 28 -9.25 7.56 7.67
C LYS A 28 -9.15 6.31 8.55
N PHE A 29 -8.26 5.37 8.23
CA PHE A 29 -8.13 4.07 8.88
C PHE A 29 -6.66 3.75 9.15
N PRO A 30 -6.34 2.99 10.21
CA PRO A 30 -5.03 2.38 10.36
C PRO A 30 -4.68 1.56 9.12
N THR A 31 -3.61 1.96 8.43
CA THR A 31 -3.26 1.44 7.11
C THR A 31 -1.79 1.04 7.08
N ILE A 32 -1.51 -0.13 6.52
CA ILE A 32 -0.15 -0.62 6.28
C ILE A 32 0.01 -0.79 4.78
N GLY A 33 0.91 -0.01 4.20
CA GLY A 33 1.40 -0.22 2.84
C GLY A 33 2.50 -1.27 2.83
N LEU A 34 2.29 -2.39 2.14
CA LEU A 34 3.30 -3.44 1.96
C LEU A 34 3.87 -3.40 0.54
N ASP A 35 5.18 -3.41 0.40
CA ASP A 35 5.86 -3.69 -0.87
C ASP A 35 7.06 -4.60 -0.66
N ILE A 36 7.28 -5.55 -1.57
CA ILE A 36 8.43 -6.47 -1.51
C ILE A 36 9.76 -5.76 -1.80
N ASN A 37 9.71 -4.59 -2.44
CA ASN A 37 10.88 -3.78 -2.72
C ASN A 37 11.25 -2.95 -1.48
N GLU A 38 12.24 -3.42 -0.71
CA GLU A 38 12.72 -2.74 0.49
C GLU A 38 13.18 -1.31 0.22
N ALA A 39 13.83 -1.05 -0.93
CA ALA A 39 14.30 0.29 -1.28
C ALA A 39 13.11 1.25 -1.48
N ARG A 40 12.01 0.77 -2.07
CA ARG A 40 10.76 1.53 -2.21
C ARG A 40 10.15 1.84 -0.84
N VAL A 41 10.11 0.84 0.05
CA VAL A 41 9.59 1.03 1.41
C VAL A 41 10.41 2.06 2.18
N GLU A 42 11.74 1.98 2.13
CA GLU A 42 12.62 2.94 2.81
C GLU A 42 12.53 4.36 2.23
N GLU A 43 12.34 4.48 0.91
CA GLU A 43 12.07 5.77 0.27
C GLU A 43 10.79 6.41 0.83
N LEU A 44 9.70 5.65 0.90
CA LEU A 44 8.40 6.13 1.37
C LEU A 44 8.42 6.47 2.88
N LYS A 45 9.14 5.69 3.68
CA LYS A 45 9.41 6.02 5.10
C LYS A 45 10.15 7.34 5.29
N GLN A 46 10.96 7.75 4.31
CA GLN A 46 11.62 9.06 4.29
C GLN A 46 10.72 10.19 3.76
N GLY A 47 9.44 9.90 3.46
CA GLY A 47 8.49 10.86 2.91
C GLY A 47 8.84 11.29 1.49
N LYS A 48 9.44 10.40 0.69
CA LYS A 48 9.80 10.66 -0.72
C LYS A 48 9.03 9.70 -1.61
N ASP A 49 8.71 10.15 -2.82
CA ASP A 49 8.14 9.31 -3.86
C ASP A 49 8.75 9.64 -5.23
N SER A 50 9.62 8.76 -5.72
CA SER A 50 10.23 8.84 -7.04
C SER A 50 9.27 8.59 -8.20
N SER A 51 8.10 8.00 -7.94
CA SER A 51 7.07 7.80 -8.96
C SER A 51 6.26 9.07 -9.25
N LEU A 52 6.34 10.08 -8.37
CA LEU A 52 5.59 11.35 -8.48
C LEU A 52 4.07 11.17 -8.44
N GLU A 53 3.61 10.08 -7.84
CA GLU A 53 2.19 9.73 -7.75
C GLU A 53 1.57 10.39 -6.51
N VAL A 54 2.37 10.66 -5.48
CA VAL A 54 1.95 11.36 -4.26
C VAL A 54 2.93 12.47 -3.90
N ASP A 55 2.39 13.63 -3.54
CA ASP A 55 3.18 14.76 -3.07
C ASP A 55 3.89 14.42 -1.74
N PRO A 56 5.16 14.82 -1.55
CA PRO A 56 5.88 14.60 -0.29
C PRO A 56 5.15 15.13 0.95
N ALA A 57 4.40 16.23 0.79
CA ALA A 57 3.58 16.79 1.85
C ALA A 57 2.44 15.86 2.29
N GLU A 58 1.83 15.14 1.34
CA GLU A 58 0.79 14.16 1.66
C GLU A 58 1.37 12.93 2.34
N LEU A 59 2.55 12.45 1.93
CA LEU A 59 3.22 11.32 2.59
C LEU A 59 3.51 11.57 4.08
N GLN A 60 3.78 12.83 4.45
CA GLN A 60 4.09 13.23 5.82
C GLN A 60 2.86 13.53 6.67
N GLN A 61 1.70 13.74 6.06
CA GLN A 61 0.46 14.17 6.74
C GLN A 61 -0.48 13.03 7.11
N VAL A 62 -0.06 11.77 6.95
CA VAL A 62 -0.92 10.60 7.17
C VAL A 62 -0.42 9.75 8.35
N PRO A 63 -0.68 10.17 9.60
CA PRO A 63 -0.19 9.46 10.78
C PRO A 63 -0.68 8.01 10.97
N PRO A 64 -1.85 7.58 10.45
CA PRO A 64 -2.27 6.18 10.51
C PRO A 64 -1.63 5.27 9.44
N LEU A 65 -0.79 5.79 8.54
CA LEU A 65 -0.14 5.03 7.48
C LEU A 65 1.29 4.66 7.86
N SER A 66 1.62 3.38 7.77
CA SER A 66 3.00 2.89 7.83
C SER A 66 3.36 2.10 6.57
N TYR A 67 4.65 1.99 6.29
CA TYR A 67 5.18 1.23 5.16
C TYR A 67 6.05 0.08 5.66
N SER A 68 5.88 -1.11 5.11
CA SER A 68 6.65 -2.30 5.46
C SER A 68 6.99 -3.16 4.24
N SER A 69 8.04 -3.96 4.37
CA SER A 69 8.38 -5.06 3.46
C SER A 69 8.20 -6.44 4.09
N GLN A 70 7.70 -6.51 5.34
CA GLN A 70 7.55 -7.73 6.12
C GLN A 70 6.08 -8.14 6.20
N LEU A 71 5.78 -9.40 5.88
CA LEU A 71 4.41 -9.93 5.91
C LEU A 71 3.83 -9.96 7.33
N GLU A 72 4.69 -10.11 8.33
CA GLU A 72 4.35 -10.18 9.75
C GLU A 72 3.68 -8.90 10.23
N ASP A 73 3.99 -7.77 9.62
CA ASP A 73 3.41 -6.48 9.93
C ASP A 73 1.96 -6.37 9.45
N LEU A 74 1.49 -7.27 8.57
CA LEU A 74 0.09 -7.33 8.13
C LEU A 74 -0.82 -8.09 9.11
N LYS A 75 -0.28 -8.75 10.14
CA LYS A 75 -1.08 -9.46 11.16
C LYS A 75 -2.25 -8.65 11.78
N PRO A 76 -2.13 -7.34 12.07
CA PRO A 76 -3.25 -6.55 12.58
C PRO A 76 -4.29 -6.18 11.52
N CYS A 77 -4.01 -6.33 10.22
CA CYS A 77 -4.93 -5.98 9.13
C CYS A 77 -6.02 -7.03 8.95
N ASN A 78 -7.23 -6.58 8.62
CA ASN A 78 -8.38 -7.43 8.34
C ASN A 78 -9.09 -7.12 7.01
N VAL A 79 -8.65 -6.08 6.31
CA VAL A 79 -9.03 -5.77 4.93
C VAL A 79 -7.75 -5.68 4.12
N PHE A 80 -7.73 -6.36 2.97
CA PHE A 80 -6.57 -6.40 2.09
C PHE A 80 -6.95 -5.89 0.71
N ILE A 81 -6.18 -4.93 0.21
CA ILE A 81 -6.31 -4.41 -1.15
C ILE A 81 -5.05 -4.79 -1.91
N VAL A 82 -5.21 -5.60 -2.95
CA VAL A 82 -4.09 -6.15 -3.73
C VAL A 82 -3.96 -5.37 -5.03
N THR A 83 -2.85 -4.65 -5.18
CA THR A 83 -2.53 -3.78 -6.32
C THR A 83 -1.20 -4.16 -6.96
N VAL A 84 -0.89 -5.47 -6.98
CA VAL A 84 0.30 -6.01 -7.64
C VAL A 84 0.11 -6.09 -9.15
N PRO A 85 1.19 -6.04 -9.95
CA PRO A 85 1.10 -6.21 -11.39
C PRO A 85 0.44 -7.53 -11.78
N THR A 86 -0.41 -7.48 -12.80
CA THR A 86 -0.98 -8.66 -13.47
C THR A 86 -0.45 -8.68 -14.92
N PRO A 87 0.80 -9.13 -15.14
CA PRO A 87 1.39 -9.12 -16.46
C PRO A 87 0.56 -9.99 -17.42
N ILE A 88 0.66 -9.74 -18.72
CA ILE A 88 -0.02 -10.56 -19.73
C ILE A 88 0.87 -11.74 -20.15
N ASN A 89 0.29 -12.94 -20.24
CA ASN A 89 0.97 -14.13 -20.75
C ASN A 89 0.98 -14.18 -22.29
N GLU A 90 1.60 -15.21 -22.87
CA GLU A 90 1.68 -15.42 -24.33
C GLU A 90 0.31 -15.53 -25.01
N HIS A 91 -0.74 -15.86 -24.25
CA HIS A 91 -2.12 -15.95 -24.71
C HIS A 91 -2.93 -14.65 -24.51
N LYS A 92 -2.26 -13.54 -24.18
CA LYS A 92 -2.88 -12.22 -23.89
C LYS A 92 -3.87 -12.25 -22.73
N GLN A 93 -3.67 -13.16 -21.77
CA GLN A 93 -4.46 -13.25 -20.55
C GLN A 93 -3.65 -12.72 -19.38
N PRO A 94 -4.30 -12.12 -18.36
CA PRO A 94 -3.64 -11.78 -17.12
C PRO A 94 -3.02 -13.02 -16.48
N ASP A 95 -1.76 -12.92 -16.11
CA ASP A 95 -1.09 -13.87 -15.24
C ASP A 95 -1.42 -13.53 -13.78
N LEU A 96 -2.01 -14.51 -13.08
CA LEU A 96 -2.49 -14.38 -11.70
C LEU A 96 -1.69 -15.29 -10.73
N SER A 97 -0.55 -15.82 -11.19
CA SER A 97 0.34 -16.69 -10.42
C SER A 97 0.90 -16.04 -9.18
#